data_AF-A0A9P6U8J4-F1
#
_entry.id   AF-A0A9P6U8J4-F1
#
_cell.length_a   1.000
_cell.length_b   1.000
_cell.length_c   1.000
_cell.angle_alpha   90.00
_cell.angle_beta   90.00
_cell.angle_gamma   90.00
#
_symmetry.space_group_name_H-M   'P 1'
#
loop_
_entity.id
_entity.type
_entity.pdbx_description
1 polymer ?
#
loop_
_entity_poly.entity_id
_entity_poly.type
_entity_poly.pdbx_seq_one_letter_code
_entity_poly.pdbx_strand_id
1 'polypeptide(L)'
;MESSTPVEIDSTLYYKAVGSIAIYFATVISALVICISRTRLSASNALYVLIAICSLFTTWYYILSWFKKEYEALGSDLDRFILESDLFVQAYAIVTNTLPKWWWSSQLLLLTGTALTCWSVEGQSLRLEIQADAAKKSAPKRKWTPTWWFVLLGFFGSMSVGGPLFLAQLDPKPRKLSQARSVPTILALLILAGEVSVIVTPVLPTMSTIFTQNLILTHALFLIPSLITFNPEAHKRFTTFSLRRLYFTLAIIALISHIMYSALFLTSPIMKPIVLYRALWFNHCQTSISADMIFNNLLAAVYMVQSSRQLKKLKVGLALTVMLPILSVSTVLPLYLGWREGQLVSKDVAKDKKKKIE
;
A
#
# COMPACT_ATOMS: atom_id res chain seq x y z
N MET A 1 -29.69 44.65 1.32
CA MET A 1 -28.29 44.32 1.00
C MET A 1 -27.52 44.45 2.29
N GLU A 2 -27.39 43.36 3.04
CA GLU A 2 -26.50 43.36 4.20
C GLU A 2 -25.07 43.32 3.68
N SER A 3 -24.31 44.37 3.98
CA SER A 3 -22.88 44.43 3.76
C SER A 3 -22.25 43.33 4.62
N SER A 4 -21.84 42.23 3.99
CA SER A 4 -21.00 41.24 4.63
C SER A 4 -19.68 41.91 4.99
N THR A 5 -19.44 42.09 6.29
CA THR A 5 -18.15 42.53 6.82
C THR A 5 -17.04 41.64 6.27
N PRO A 6 -15.94 42.20 5.74
CA PRO A 6 -14.82 41.40 5.25
C PRO A 6 -14.30 40.50 6.37
N VAL A 7 -14.30 39.19 6.15
CA VAL A 7 -13.71 38.23 7.08
C VAL A 7 -12.21 38.47 7.07
N GLU A 8 -11.67 38.95 8.20
CA GLU A 8 -10.24 39.13 8.37
C GLU A 8 -9.56 37.75 8.31
N ILE A 9 -8.77 37.51 7.26
CA ILE A 9 -8.07 36.25 7.06
C ILE A 9 -6.94 36.17 8.07
N ASP A 10 -6.96 35.18 8.96
CA ASP A 10 -5.82 34.86 9.82
C ASP A 10 -4.64 34.40 8.96
N SER A 11 -3.71 35.33 8.70
CA SER A 11 -2.50 35.08 7.93
C SER A 11 -1.69 33.88 8.44
N THR A 12 -1.71 33.61 9.75
CA THR A 12 -1.01 32.46 10.34
C THR A 12 -1.61 31.15 9.86
N LEU A 13 -2.94 31.05 9.85
CA LEU A 13 -3.66 29.88 9.39
C LEU A 13 -3.42 29.64 7.89
N TYR A 14 -3.45 30.73 7.11
CA TYR A 14 -3.18 30.69 5.67
C TYR A 14 -1.80 30.11 5.37
N TYR A 15 -0.73 30.65 5.98
CA TYR A 15 0.63 30.15 5.74
C TYR A 15 0.83 28.70 6.20
N LYS A 16 0.15 28.26 7.26
CA LYS A 16 0.16 26.85 7.68
C LYS A 16 -0.47 25.94 6.63
N ALA A 17 -1.61 26.34 6.06
CA ALA A 17 -2.30 25.58 5.02
C ALA A 17 -1.45 25.49 3.74
N VAL A 18 -0.92 26.62 3.25
CA VAL A 18 0.00 26.67 2.11
C VAL A 18 1.22 25.79 2.35
N GLY A 19 1.86 25.92 3.52
CA GLY A 19 3.02 25.12 3.89
C GLY A 19 2.73 23.62 3.90
N SER A 20 1.58 23.21 4.44
CA SER A 20 1.14 21.80 4.45
C SER A 20 0.98 21.25 3.03
N ILE A 21 0.27 21.97 2.16
CA ILE A 21 0.07 21.59 0.75
C ILE A 21 1.42 21.48 0.02
N ALA A 22 2.29 22.47 0.19
CA ALA A 22 3.62 22.49 -0.44
C ALA A 22 4.47 21.30 0.02
N ILE A 23 4.50 21.00 1.33
CA ILE A 23 5.21 19.86 1.91
C ILE A 23 4.67 18.54 1.35
N TYR A 24 3.35 18.41 1.24
CA TYR A 24 2.71 17.23 0.66
C TYR A 24 3.17 16.99 -0.78
N PHE A 25 3.03 17.97 -1.67
CA PHE A 25 3.42 17.83 -3.07
C PHE A 25 4.93 17.64 -3.23
N ALA A 26 5.75 18.37 -2.48
CA ALA A 26 7.20 18.18 -2.47
C ALA A 26 7.58 16.75 -2.05
N THR A 27 6.89 16.19 -1.05
CA THR A 27 7.11 14.82 -0.58
C THR A 27 6.74 13.80 -1.66
N VAL A 28 5.56 13.92 -2.27
CA VAL A 28 5.10 13.04 -3.35
C VAL A 28 6.04 13.07 -4.54
N ILE A 29 6.37 14.27 -5.04
CA ILE A 29 7.24 14.45 -6.22
C ILE A 29 8.63 13.90 -5.92
N SER A 30 9.19 14.21 -4.74
CA SER A 30 10.50 13.69 -4.35
C SER A 30 10.50 12.16 -4.25
N ALA A 31 9.47 11.58 -3.62
CA ALA A 31 9.33 10.13 -3.52
C ALA A 31 9.21 9.49 -4.90
N LEU A 32 8.41 10.06 -5.80
CA LEU A 32 8.25 9.59 -7.18
C LEU A 32 9.58 9.64 -7.96
N VAL A 33 10.26 10.78 -7.94
CA VAL A 33 11.56 10.97 -8.63
C VAL A 33 12.60 9.99 -8.09
N ILE A 34 12.69 9.83 -6.77
CA ILE A 34 13.61 8.88 -6.15
C ILE A 34 13.26 7.45 -6.55
N CYS A 35 12.00 7.04 -6.49
CA CYS A 35 11.59 5.68 -6.86
C CYS A 35 11.86 5.39 -8.35
N ILE A 36 11.54 6.32 -9.25
CA ILE A 36 11.81 6.20 -10.70
C ILE A 36 13.31 6.15 -10.97
N SER A 37 14.11 7.05 -10.41
CA SER A 37 15.56 7.12 -10.64
C SER A 37 16.32 5.87 -10.20
N ARG A 38 15.69 5.03 -9.38
CA ARG A 38 16.23 3.79 -8.84
C ARG A 38 15.60 2.54 -9.46
N THR A 39 14.58 2.71 -10.28
CA THR A 39 13.91 1.63 -11.00
C THR A 39 14.82 1.07 -12.10
N ARG A 40 14.82 -0.26 -12.26
CA ARG A 40 15.59 -0.91 -13.34
C ARG A 40 14.68 -1.16 -14.52
N LEU A 41 15.00 -0.51 -15.63
CA LEU A 41 14.38 -0.79 -16.92
C LEU A 41 15.02 -2.05 -17.50
N SER A 42 14.26 -3.14 -17.47
CA SER A 42 14.59 -4.40 -18.14
C SER A 42 13.32 -4.98 -18.75
N ALA A 43 13.47 -5.86 -19.75
CA ALA A 43 12.33 -6.56 -20.34
C ALA A 43 11.53 -7.35 -19.28
N SER A 44 12.20 -7.86 -18.24
CA SER A 44 11.54 -8.61 -17.16
C SER A 44 10.68 -7.74 -16.24
N ASN A 45 10.96 -6.43 -16.18
CA ASN A 45 10.33 -5.50 -15.24
C ASN A 45 9.50 -4.42 -15.97
N ALA A 46 9.52 -4.41 -17.31
CA ALA A 46 8.79 -3.46 -18.16
C ALA A 46 7.29 -3.44 -17.84
N LEU A 47 6.69 -4.60 -17.56
CA LEU A 47 5.28 -4.69 -17.20
C LEU A 47 4.96 -3.96 -15.89
N TYR A 48 5.83 -4.05 -14.87
CA TYR A 48 5.65 -3.29 -13.63
C TYR A 48 5.75 -1.79 -13.86
N VAL A 49 6.71 -1.35 -14.68
CA VAL A 49 6.87 0.07 -15.03
C VAL A 49 5.65 0.58 -15.80
N LEU A 50 5.13 -0.21 -16.75
CA LEU A 50 3.91 0.13 -17.47
C LEU A 50 2.72 0.26 -16.52
N ILE A 51 2.54 -0.67 -15.58
CA ILE A 51 1.48 -0.59 -14.55
C ILE A 51 1.64 0.69 -13.72
N ALA A 52 2.86 1.03 -13.28
CA ALA A 52 3.10 2.26 -12.52
C ALA A 52 2.75 3.52 -13.31
N ILE A 53 3.13 3.59 -14.60
CA ILE A 53 2.82 4.74 -15.47
C ILE A 53 1.31 4.86 -15.68
N CYS A 54 0.64 3.78 -16.07
CA CYS A 54 -0.79 3.76 -16.29
C CYS A 54 -1.56 4.11 -15.00
N SER A 55 -1.14 3.55 -13.87
CA SER A 55 -1.70 3.88 -12.56
C SER A 55 -1.51 5.36 -12.24
N LEU A 56 -0.30 5.90 -12.39
CA LEU A 56 0.00 7.29 -12.08
C LEU A 56 -0.92 8.22 -12.86
N PHE A 57 -0.98 8.07 -14.18
CA PHE A 57 -1.82 8.91 -15.03
C PHE A 57 -3.31 8.78 -14.67
N THR A 58 -3.81 7.56 -14.45
CA THR A 58 -5.23 7.34 -14.19
C THR A 58 -5.64 7.87 -12.81
N THR A 59 -4.91 7.50 -11.76
CA THR A 59 -5.23 7.89 -10.38
C THR A 59 -5.10 9.41 -10.20
N TRP A 60 -4.03 10.01 -10.71
CA TRP A 60 -3.82 11.46 -10.59
C TRP A 60 -4.74 12.28 -11.49
N TYR A 61 -5.14 11.77 -12.66
CA TYR A 61 -6.17 12.43 -13.45
C TYR A 61 -7.45 12.66 -12.62
N TYR A 62 -7.89 11.64 -11.88
CA TYR A 62 -9.07 11.75 -11.04
C TYR A 62 -8.83 12.57 -9.76
N ILE A 63 -7.65 12.49 -9.13
CA ILE A 63 -7.31 13.36 -7.99
C ILE A 63 -7.35 14.85 -8.39
N LEU A 64 -6.70 15.20 -9.50
CA LEU A 64 -6.68 16.59 -10.00
C LEU A 64 -8.06 17.05 -10.45
N SER A 65 -8.85 16.18 -11.08
CA SER A 65 -10.23 16.48 -11.44
C SER A 65 -11.11 16.72 -10.21
N TRP A 66 -10.85 15.99 -9.12
CA TRP A 66 -11.53 16.22 -7.85
C TRP A 66 -11.14 17.57 -7.24
N PHE A 67 -9.84 17.88 -7.14
CA PHE A 67 -9.37 19.18 -6.63
C PHE A 67 -9.93 20.35 -7.42
N LYS A 68 -9.95 20.25 -8.75
CA LYS A 68 -10.55 21.26 -9.62
C LYS A 68 -12.02 21.47 -9.29
N LYS A 69 -12.79 20.39 -9.10
CA LYS A 69 -14.22 20.47 -8.79
C LYS A 69 -14.48 21.11 -7.43
N GLU A 70 -13.68 20.79 -6.41
CA GLU A 70 -13.79 21.42 -5.08
C GLU A 70 -13.44 22.91 -5.15
N TYR A 71 -12.38 23.27 -5.89
CA TYR A 71 -12.01 24.66 -6.15
C TYR A 71 -13.13 25.45 -6.85
N GLU A 72 -13.74 24.88 -7.89
CA GLU A 72 -14.89 25.48 -8.57
C GLU A 72 -16.13 25.61 -7.66
N ALA A 73 -16.38 24.63 -6.79
CA ALA A 73 -17.49 24.66 -5.82
C ALA A 73 -17.35 25.77 -4.78
N LEU A 74 -16.12 26.20 -4.49
CA LEU A 74 -15.83 27.35 -3.62
C LEU A 74 -15.79 28.68 -4.38
N GLY A 75 -16.30 28.71 -5.62
CA GLY A 75 -16.38 29.92 -6.44
C GLY A 75 -15.06 30.31 -7.11
N SER A 76 -14.14 29.35 -7.25
CA SER A 76 -12.79 29.59 -7.80
C SER A 76 -11.97 30.60 -6.99
N ASP A 77 -12.23 30.67 -5.69
CA ASP A 77 -11.45 31.45 -4.74
C ASP A 77 -10.32 30.60 -4.16
N LEU A 78 -9.08 30.96 -4.46
CA LEU A 78 -7.89 30.21 -4.04
C LEU A 78 -7.65 30.32 -2.54
N ASP A 79 -7.87 31.50 -1.95
CA ASP A 79 -7.64 31.73 -0.52
C ASP A 79 -8.64 30.90 0.29
N ARG A 80 -9.90 30.93 -0.14
CA ARG A 80 -10.95 30.10 0.42
C ARG A 80 -10.68 28.61 0.25
N PHE A 81 -10.24 28.19 -0.93
CA PHE A 81 -9.89 26.79 -1.19
C PHE A 81 -8.76 26.31 -0.27
N ILE A 82 -7.71 27.11 -0.09
CA ILE A 82 -6.58 26.76 0.79
C ILE A 82 -7.01 26.69 2.26
N LEU A 83 -7.85 27.62 2.72
CA LEU A 83 -8.25 27.72 4.12
C LEU A 83 -9.36 26.73 4.52
N GLU A 84 -10.32 26.47 3.64
CA GLU A 84 -11.49 25.63 3.94
C GLU A 84 -11.29 24.16 3.54
N SER A 85 -10.37 23.84 2.62
CA SER A 85 -10.21 22.48 2.12
C SER A 85 -9.25 21.64 2.96
N ASP A 86 -9.80 20.77 3.81
CA ASP A 86 -9.07 19.62 4.36
C ASP A 86 -9.18 18.43 3.41
N LEU A 87 -8.49 18.51 2.27
CA LEU A 87 -8.59 17.52 1.18
C LEU A 87 -8.30 16.09 1.67
N PHE A 88 -7.44 15.90 2.65
CA PHE A 88 -7.12 14.56 3.15
C PHE A 88 -8.24 13.99 4.00
N VAL A 89 -8.70 14.75 5.01
CA VAL A 89 -9.79 14.28 5.87
C VAL A 89 -11.09 14.14 5.07
N GLN A 90 -11.35 15.06 4.13
CA GLN A 90 -12.49 14.99 3.23
C GLN A 90 -12.45 13.76 2.32
N ALA A 91 -11.28 13.40 1.77
CA ALA A 91 -11.15 12.18 0.95
C ALA A 91 -11.54 10.93 1.77
N TYR A 92 -11.01 10.80 2.99
CA TYR A 92 -11.37 9.70 3.89
C TYR A 92 -12.85 9.72 4.25
N ALA A 93 -13.39 10.90 4.58
CA ALA A 93 -14.80 11.10 4.88
C ALA A 93 -15.72 10.65 3.73
N ILE A 94 -15.36 11.00 2.49
CA ILE A 94 -16.11 10.63 1.29
C ILE A 94 -16.18 9.11 1.14
N VAL A 95 -15.08 8.41 1.40
CA VAL A 95 -15.02 6.96 1.19
C VAL A 95 -15.56 6.14 2.36
N THR A 96 -15.68 6.73 3.54
CA THR A 96 -16.25 6.08 4.73
C THR A 96 -17.73 6.35 4.91
N ASN A 97 -18.29 7.39 4.27
CA ASN A 97 -19.66 7.84 4.54
C ASN A 97 -20.77 6.87 4.14
N THR A 98 -20.48 5.86 3.31
CA THR A 98 -21.47 4.85 2.91
C THR A 98 -20.80 3.49 2.78
N LEU A 99 -21.54 2.44 3.12
CA LEU A 99 -21.05 1.06 3.05
C LEU A 99 -20.51 0.67 1.65
N PRO A 100 -21.16 1.00 0.51
CA PRO A 100 -20.65 0.63 -0.81
C PRO A 100 -19.30 1.28 -1.17
N LYS A 101 -19.08 2.54 -0.75
CA LYS A 101 -17.80 3.22 -0.94
C LYS A 101 -16.71 2.61 -0.07
N TRP A 102 -17.06 2.35 1.19
CA TRP A 102 -16.14 1.72 2.12
C TRP A 102 -15.77 0.29 1.72
N TRP A 103 -16.72 -0.47 1.13
CA TRP A 103 -16.45 -1.81 0.61
C TRP A 103 -15.32 -1.83 -0.42
N TRP A 104 -15.24 -0.82 -1.30
CA TRP A 104 -14.12 -0.67 -2.23
C TRP A 104 -12.84 -0.20 -1.52
N SER A 105 -12.95 0.85 -0.71
CA SER A 105 -11.79 1.53 -0.14
C SER A 105 -11.09 0.73 0.96
N SER A 106 -11.84 -0.07 1.73
CA SER A 106 -11.29 -0.97 2.76
C SER A 106 -10.35 -2.01 2.18
N GLN A 107 -10.57 -2.49 0.95
CA GLN A 107 -9.68 -3.46 0.30
C GLN A 107 -8.29 -2.89 0.09
N LEU A 108 -8.18 -1.63 -0.36
CA LEU A 108 -6.90 -0.96 -0.53
C LEU A 108 -6.25 -0.63 0.81
N LEU A 109 -7.03 -0.17 1.79
CA LEU A 109 -6.50 0.20 3.10
C LEU A 109 -5.97 -1.03 3.87
N LEU A 110 -6.67 -2.17 3.83
CA LEU A 110 -6.21 -3.43 4.43
C LEU A 110 -5.08 -4.10 3.64
N LEU A 111 -4.90 -3.75 2.36
CA LEU A 111 -3.73 -4.17 1.59
C LEU A 111 -2.44 -3.51 2.12
N THR A 112 -2.55 -2.34 2.75
CA THR A 112 -1.41 -1.54 3.24
C THR A 112 -0.48 -2.33 4.14
N GLY A 113 -0.99 -3.04 5.16
CA GLY A 113 -0.12 -3.81 6.05
C GLY A 113 0.59 -4.96 5.35
N THR A 114 -0.05 -5.58 4.35
CA THR A 114 0.58 -6.60 3.51
C THR A 114 1.67 -6.00 2.63
N ALA A 115 1.38 -4.90 1.93
CA ALA A 115 2.32 -4.20 1.07
C ALA A 115 3.54 -3.74 1.87
N LEU A 116 3.32 -3.09 3.02
CA LEU A 116 4.36 -2.63 3.92
C LEU A 116 5.23 -3.77 4.46
N THR A 117 4.61 -4.89 4.88
CA THR A 117 5.34 -6.08 5.31
C THR A 117 6.25 -6.60 4.19
N CYS A 118 5.69 -6.73 2.98
CA CYS A 118 6.42 -7.18 1.81
C CYS A 118 7.57 -6.24 1.45
N TRP A 119 7.31 -4.94 1.36
CA TRP A 119 8.32 -3.94 0.98
C TRP A 119 9.42 -3.80 2.03
N SER A 120 9.08 -3.96 3.31
CA SER A 120 10.06 -3.93 4.40
C SER A 120 10.96 -5.15 4.33
N VAL A 121 10.40 -6.35 4.24
CA VAL A 121 11.21 -7.58 4.20
C VAL A 121 12.04 -7.66 2.93
N GLU A 122 11.43 -7.51 1.76
CA GLU A 122 12.14 -7.65 0.49
C GLU A 122 13.12 -6.48 0.27
N GLY A 123 12.79 -5.28 0.73
CA GLY A 123 13.68 -4.12 0.71
C GLY A 123 14.93 -4.30 1.59
N GLN A 124 14.77 -4.87 2.80
CA GLN A 124 15.91 -5.21 3.67
C GLN A 124 16.74 -6.37 3.09
N SER A 125 16.10 -7.39 2.51
CA SER A 125 16.81 -8.47 1.80
C SER A 125 17.64 -7.93 0.63
N LEU A 126 17.08 -7.04 -0.19
CA LEU A 126 17.79 -6.39 -1.29
C LEU A 126 18.96 -5.54 -0.79
N ARG A 127 18.78 -4.79 0.31
CA ARG A 127 19.86 -4.00 0.93
C ARG A 127 21.06 -4.89 1.29
N LEU A 128 20.79 -6.01 1.97
CA LEU A 128 21.83 -6.95 2.39
C LEU A 128 22.53 -7.61 1.19
N GLU A 129 21.78 -7.93 0.13
CA GLU A 129 22.35 -8.45 -1.12
C GLU A 129 23.31 -7.46 -1.76
N ILE A 130 22.90 -6.19 -1.89
CA ILE A 130 23.73 -5.13 -2.47
C ILE A 130 25.00 -4.92 -1.63
N GLN A 131 24.90 -4.95 -0.30
CA GLN A 131 26.06 -4.85 0.59
C GLN A 131 27.03 -6.04 0.41
N ALA A 132 26.50 -7.26 0.28
CA ALA A 132 27.31 -8.45 0.04
C ALA A 132 27.97 -8.45 -1.35
N ASP A 133 27.29 -7.91 -2.36
CA ASP A 133 27.81 -7.80 -3.72
C ASP A 133 28.80 -6.66 -3.88
N ALA A 134 28.66 -5.55 -3.14
CA ALA A 134 29.63 -4.46 -3.14
C ALA A 134 31.03 -4.90 -2.65
N ALA A 135 31.11 -5.97 -1.86
CA ALA A 135 32.38 -6.58 -1.47
C ALA A 135 33.07 -7.34 -2.63
N LYS A 136 32.35 -7.64 -3.72
CA LYS A 136 32.88 -8.33 -4.91
C LYS A 136 33.26 -7.29 -5.97
N LYS A 137 34.51 -7.30 -6.42
CA LYS A 137 35.06 -6.33 -7.40
C LYS A 137 34.30 -6.27 -8.74
N SER A 138 33.57 -7.32 -9.12
CA SER A 138 32.90 -7.45 -10.43
C SER A 138 31.37 -7.29 -10.40
N ALA A 139 30.77 -6.96 -9.25
CA ALA A 139 29.32 -6.90 -9.15
C ALA A 139 28.74 -5.67 -9.87
N PRO A 140 27.58 -5.80 -10.55
CA PRO A 140 26.89 -4.65 -11.12
C PRO A 140 26.49 -3.66 -10.02
N LYS A 141 26.67 -2.36 -10.27
CA LYS A 141 26.32 -1.29 -9.33
C LYS A 141 24.80 -1.19 -9.16
N ARG A 142 24.26 -1.96 -8.23
CA ARG A 142 22.86 -1.93 -7.82
C ARG A 142 22.65 -0.83 -6.78
N LYS A 143 21.66 0.03 -6.99
CA LYS A 143 21.27 1.07 -6.02
C LYS A 143 20.11 0.57 -5.16
N TRP A 144 20.22 0.73 -3.85
CA TRP A 144 19.14 0.47 -2.90
C TRP A 144 18.30 1.73 -2.71
N THR A 145 16.98 1.55 -2.62
CA THR A 145 16.03 2.60 -2.22
C THR A 145 15.44 2.20 -0.87
N PRO A 146 15.55 3.04 0.16
CA PRO A 146 14.88 2.80 1.43
C PRO A 146 13.37 2.59 1.25
N THR A 147 12.82 1.58 1.94
CA THR A 147 11.41 1.19 1.84
C THR A 147 10.43 2.33 2.09
N TRP A 148 10.76 3.22 3.03
CA TRP A 148 9.91 4.35 3.40
C TRP A 148 9.60 5.29 2.22
N TRP A 149 10.46 5.40 1.20
CA TRP A 149 10.14 6.18 0.01
C TRP A 149 8.95 5.62 -0.79
N PHE A 150 8.85 4.29 -0.90
CA PHE A 150 7.69 3.65 -1.54
C PHE A 150 6.44 3.77 -0.68
N VAL A 151 6.61 3.75 0.65
CA VAL A 151 5.51 3.94 1.60
C VAL A 151 4.96 5.36 1.52
N LEU A 152 5.82 6.38 1.47
CA LEU A 152 5.40 7.76 1.23
C LEU A 152 4.70 7.92 -0.13
N LEU A 153 5.28 7.32 -1.18
CA LEU A 153 4.64 7.35 -2.51
C LEU A 153 3.30 6.61 -2.51
N GLY A 154 3.16 5.54 -1.74
CA GLY A 154 1.93 4.78 -1.59
C GLY A 154 0.84 5.55 -0.83
N PHE A 155 1.18 6.17 0.31
CA PHE A 155 0.24 6.94 1.13
C PHE A 155 -0.19 8.24 0.49
N PHE A 156 0.78 9.00 -0.03
CA PHE A 156 0.53 10.35 -0.50
C PHE A 156 0.30 10.41 -2.01
N GLY A 157 0.85 9.46 -2.77
CA GLY A 157 0.65 9.39 -4.22
C GLY A 157 -0.43 8.39 -4.59
N SER A 158 -0.05 7.13 -4.63
CA SER A 158 -0.92 5.99 -4.89
C SER A 158 -0.14 4.70 -4.67
N MET A 159 -0.76 3.71 -4.02
CA MET A 159 -0.10 2.44 -3.73
C MET A 159 0.21 1.66 -5.01
N SER A 160 -0.64 1.77 -6.03
CA SER A 160 -0.41 1.16 -7.35
C SER A 160 0.63 1.89 -8.20
N VAL A 161 1.20 3.01 -7.75
CA VAL A 161 2.42 3.59 -8.32
C VAL A 161 3.65 3.11 -7.54
N GLY A 162 3.59 3.15 -6.21
CA GLY A 162 4.70 2.72 -5.35
C GLY A 162 5.01 1.22 -5.46
N GLY A 163 3.99 0.38 -5.49
CA GLY A 163 4.11 -1.08 -5.53
C GLY A 163 4.83 -1.62 -6.77
N PRO A 164 4.42 -1.26 -8.00
CA PRO A 164 5.11 -1.74 -9.19
C PRO A 164 6.53 -1.17 -9.32
N LEU A 165 6.76 0.10 -8.95
CA LEU A 165 8.12 0.67 -8.92
C LEU A 165 9.02 -0.08 -7.92
N PHE A 166 8.49 -0.48 -6.76
CA PHE A 166 9.20 -1.33 -5.81
C PHE A 166 9.55 -2.69 -6.42
N LEU A 167 8.57 -3.39 -7.00
CA LEU A 167 8.80 -4.70 -7.63
C LEU A 167 9.76 -4.63 -8.82
N ALA A 168 9.76 -3.52 -9.57
CA ALA A 168 10.69 -3.29 -10.66
C ALA A 168 12.16 -3.11 -10.20
N GLN A 169 12.41 -2.92 -8.90
CA GLN A 169 13.77 -2.92 -8.32
C GLN A 169 14.23 -4.31 -7.88
N LEU A 170 13.30 -5.23 -7.65
CA LEU A 170 13.61 -6.59 -7.22
C LEU A 170 14.10 -7.44 -8.39
N ASP A 171 14.95 -8.43 -8.07
CA ASP A 171 15.27 -9.47 -9.04
C ASP A 171 14.02 -10.34 -9.25
N PRO A 172 13.63 -10.63 -10.51
CA PRO A 172 12.54 -11.54 -10.76
C PRO A 172 12.77 -12.88 -10.06
N LYS A 173 13.98 -13.42 -9.97
CA LYS A 173 14.19 -14.81 -9.52
C LYS A 173 14.17 -14.91 -7.98
N PRO A 174 13.24 -15.68 -7.38
CA PRO A 174 13.21 -15.91 -5.94
C PRO A 174 14.41 -16.73 -5.50
N ARG A 175 15.13 -16.23 -4.49
CA ARG A 175 16.26 -16.94 -3.89
C ARG A 175 15.76 -18.02 -2.94
N LYS A 176 16.31 -19.22 -3.04
CA LYS A 176 16.12 -20.27 -2.02
C LYS A 176 16.81 -19.86 -0.72
N LEU A 177 16.10 -20.00 0.38
CA LEU A 177 16.54 -19.61 1.71
C LEU A 177 16.88 -20.86 2.53
N SER A 178 17.90 -20.75 3.38
CA SER A 178 18.27 -21.82 4.32
C SER A 178 17.32 -21.91 5.51
N GLN A 179 16.64 -20.81 5.84
CA GLN A 179 15.80 -20.67 7.02
C GLN A 179 14.58 -19.80 6.70
N ALA A 180 13.51 -19.97 7.47
CA ALA A 180 12.31 -19.14 7.35
C ALA A 180 12.61 -17.71 7.78
N ARG A 181 12.08 -16.71 7.08
CA ARG A 181 12.25 -15.30 7.47
C ARG A 181 11.34 -14.93 8.64
N SER A 182 11.79 -13.95 9.42
CA SER A 182 11.02 -13.37 10.51
C SER A 182 11.11 -11.85 10.49
N VAL A 183 10.19 -11.21 11.21
CA VAL A 183 10.18 -9.77 11.42
C VAL A 183 10.27 -9.47 12.92
N PRO A 184 10.80 -8.31 13.33
CA PRO A 184 10.73 -7.89 14.73
C PRO A 184 9.27 -7.91 15.22
N THR A 185 9.01 -8.44 16.41
CA THR A 185 7.63 -8.51 16.94
C THR A 185 6.97 -7.13 17.03
N ILE A 186 7.73 -6.08 17.37
CA ILE A 186 7.23 -4.71 17.38
C ILE A 186 6.73 -4.25 16.00
N LEU A 187 7.41 -4.65 14.91
CA LEU A 187 6.98 -4.35 13.54
C LEU A 187 5.62 -5.01 13.25
N ALA A 188 5.50 -6.30 13.59
CA ALA A 188 4.25 -7.03 13.41
C ALA A 188 3.10 -6.42 14.22
N LEU A 189 3.35 -6.03 15.48
CA LEU A 189 2.33 -5.41 16.33
C LEU A 189 1.87 -4.05 15.80
N LEU A 190 2.79 -3.20 15.33
CA LEU A 190 2.44 -1.92 14.73
C LEU A 190 1.59 -2.08 13.47
N ILE A 191 1.95 -3.05 12.60
CA ILE A 191 1.18 -3.35 11.39
C ILE A 191 -0.22 -3.85 11.76
N LEU A 192 -0.32 -4.80 12.70
CA LEU A 192 -1.62 -5.34 13.14
C LEU A 192 -2.48 -4.27 13.82
N ALA A 193 -1.89 -3.37 14.61
CA ALA A 193 -2.59 -2.23 15.18
C ALA A 193 -3.11 -1.28 14.09
N GLY A 194 -2.33 -1.08 13.01
CA GLY A 194 -2.75 -0.31 11.85
C GLY A 194 -3.98 -0.91 11.17
N GLU A 195 -4.01 -2.23 10.98
CA GLU A 195 -5.19 -2.94 10.44
C GLU A 195 -6.43 -2.76 11.33
N VAL A 196 -6.27 -2.83 12.65
CA VAL A 196 -7.37 -2.57 13.60
C VAL A 196 -7.87 -1.13 13.44
N SER A 197 -6.97 -0.16 13.34
CA SER A 197 -7.32 1.26 13.13
C SER A 197 -8.09 1.48 11.82
N VAL A 198 -7.72 0.79 10.74
CA VAL A 198 -8.48 0.77 9.47
C VAL A 198 -9.88 0.20 9.67
N ILE A 199 -10.03 -0.94 10.36
CA ILE A 199 -11.33 -1.59 10.58
C ILE A 199 -12.28 -0.73 11.42
N VAL A 200 -11.74 0.04 12.38
CA VAL A 200 -12.53 0.93 13.26
C VAL A 200 -12.98 2.20 12.53
N THR A 201 -12.22 2.66 11.53
CA THR A 201 -12.47 3.93 10.80
C THR A 201 -13.94 4.17 10.39
N PRO A 202 -14.67 3.24 9.74
CA PRO A 202 -16.05 3.47 9.30
C PRO A 202 -17.07 3.58 10.45
N VAL A 203 -16.69 3.19 11.67
CA VAL A 203 -17.55 3.27 12.86
C VAL A 203 -17.44 4.64 13.53
N LEU A 204 -16.38 5.39 13.25
CA LEU A 204 -16.16 6.71 13.82
C LEU A 204 -16.98 7.77 13.07
N PRO A 205 -17.61 8.74 13.77
CA PRO A 205 -18.33 9.82 13.11
C PRO A 205 -17.43 10.58 12.15
N THR A 206 -17.84 10.68 10.89
CA THR A 206 -17.06 11.32 9.83
C THR A 206 -16.79 12.79 10.15
N MET A 207 -15.59 13.29 9.84
CA MET A 207 -15.10 14.65 10.18
C MET A 207 -14.98 14.97 11.68
N SER A 208 -15.23 14.02 12.59
CA SER A 208 -15.02 14.24 14.02
C SER A 208 -13.55 14.22 14.41
N THR A 209 -13.22 14.81 15.57
CA THR A 209 -11.84 14.80 16.10
C THR A 209 -11.29 13.38 16.27
N ILE A 210 -12.12 12.43 16.72
CA ILE A 210 -11.69 11.05 16.94
C ILE A 210 -11.41 10.33 15.61
N PHE A 211 -12.17 10.66 14.55
CA PHE A 211 -11.92 10.18 13.19
C PHE A 211 -10.57 10.67 12.70
N THR A 212 -10.29 11.97 12.80
CA THR A 212 -9.01 12.56 12.40
C THR A 212 -7.84 11.99 13.19
N GLN A 213 -7.99 11.82 14.52
CA GLN A 213 -6.98 11.17 15.36
C GLN A 213 -6.70 9.73 14.93
N ASN A 214 -7.73 8.95 14.61
CA ASN A 214 -7.58 7.60 14.11
C ASN A 214 -6.88 7.56 12.74
N LEU A 215 -7.16 8.52 11.84
CA LEU A 215 -6.46 8.63 10.56
C LEU A 215 -4.96 8.94 10.76
N ILE A 216 -4.62 9.90 11.62
CA ILE A 216 -3.22 10.21 11.95
C ILE A 216 -2.54 8.97 12.54
N LEU A 217 -3.21 8.28 13.47
CA LEU A 217 -2.71 7.06 14.07
C LEU A 217 -2.49 5.95 13.03
N THR A 218 -3.44 5.74 12.10
CA THR A 218 -3.29 4.77 11.00
C THR A 218 -2.03 5.03 10.19
N HIS A 219 -1.81 6.29 9.78
CA HIS A 219 -0.62 6.66 9.01
C HIS A 219 0.66 6.48 9.83
N ALA A 220 0.67 6.88 11.09
CA ALA A 220 1.83 6.70 11.98
C ALA A 220 2.16 5.21 12.18
N LEU A 221 1.15 4.38 12.43
CA LEU A 221 1.29 2.94 12.66
C LEU A 221 1.86 2.20 11.44
N PHE A 222 1.67 2.72 10.23
CA PHE A 222 2.26 2.14 9.02
C PHE A 222 3.56 2.82 8.57
N LEU A 223 3.73 4.12 8.82
CA LEU A 223 4.95 4.84 8.46
C LEU A 223 6.11 4.47 9.39
N ILE A 224 5.89 4.41 10.71
CA ILE A 224 6.93 4.08 11.70
C ILE A 224 7.62 2.74 11.38
N PRO A 225 6.89 1.63 11.13
CA PRO A 225 7.48 0.36 10.70
C PRO A 225 8.44 0.48 9.51
N SER A 226 8.13 1.34 8.53
CA SER A 226 8.92 1.49 7.30
C SER A 226 10.30 2.13 7.53
N LEU A 227 10.46 2.82 8.67
CA LEU A 227 11.72 3.44 9.09
C LEU A 227 12.64 2.45 9.81
N ILE A 228 12.11 1.30 10.27
CA ILE A 228 12.88 0.31 11.02
C ILE A 228 13.74 -0.51 10.07
N THR A 229 15.05 -0.52 10.33
CA THR A 229 15.98 -1.42 9.64
C THR A 229 16.19 -2.70 10.45
N PHE A 230 16.18 -3.84 9.77
CA PHE A 230 16.38 -5.15 10.41
C PHE A 230 16.99 -6.14 9.39
N ASN A 231 17.42 -7.30 9.89
CA ASN A 231 17.85 -8.41 9.04
C ASN A 231 16.79 -9.53 9.13
N PRO A 232 15.99 -9.76 8.07
CA PRO A 232 14.92 -10.76 8.08
C PRO A 232 15.41 -12.20 8.19
N GLU A 233 16.71 -12.46 7.98
CA GLU A 233 17.32 -13.79 8.08
C GLU A 233 17.99 -14.02 9.44
N ALA A 234 18.19 -12.98 10.26
CA ALA A 234 18.88 -13.09 11.54
C ALA A 234 17.93 -13.46 12.70
N HIS A 235 18.14 -14.62 13.32
CA HIS A 235 17.25 -15.15 14.37
C HIS A 235 17.67 -14.84 15.82
N LYS A 236 18.81 -14.16 16.04
CA LYS A 236 19.53 -14.30 17.31
C LYS A 236 19.51 -13.10 18.27
N ARG A 237 18.85 -11.97 17.96
CA ARG A 237 18.96 -10.76 18.81
C ARG A 237 17.67 -10.18 19.38
N PHE A 238 16.50 -10.46 18.79
CA PHE A 238 15.24 -9.86 19.21
C PHE A 238 14.11 -10.89 19.20
N THR A 239 13.03 -10.60 19.94
CA THR A 239 11.77 -11.33 19.79
C THR A 239 11.29 -11.14 18.35
N THR A 240 11.08 -12.26 17.65
CA THR A 240 10.68 -12.24 16.24
C THR A 240 9.35 -12.93 16.03
N PHE A 241 8.61 -12.43 15.05
CA PHE A 241 7.37 -13.00 14.57
C PHE A 241 7.62 -13.68 13.23
N SER A 242 7.11 -14.90 13.05
CA SER A 242 7.27 -15.63 11.78
C SER A 242 6.57 -14.87 10.65
N LEU A 243 7.32 -14.52 9.60
CA LEU A 243 6.77 -13.75 8.48
C LEU A 243 5.59 -14.45 7.81
N ARG A 244 5.70 -15.78 7.64
CA ARG A 244 4.62 -16.62 7.12
C ARG A 244 3.36 -16.53 7.98
N ARG A 245 3.49 -16.56 9.30
CA ARG A 245 2.35 -16.39 10.21
C ARG A 245 1.73 -15.01 10.06
N LEU A 246 2.56 -13.96 9.96
CA LEU A 246 2.06 -12.59 9.83
C LEU A 246 1.22 -12.42 8.57
N TYR A 247 1.69 -12.94 7.43
CA TYR A 247 0.91 -12.93 6.20
C TYR A 247 -0.42 -13.68 6.32
N PHE A 248 -0.45 -14.86 6.94
CA PHE A 248 -1.73 -15.54 7.15
C PHE A 248 -2.65 -14.79 8.12
N THR A 249 -2.11 -14.17 9.16
CA THR A 249 -2.90 -13.31 10.06
C THR A 249 -3.51 -12.14 9.29
N LEU A 250 -2.73 -11.44 8.46
CA LEU A 250 -3.23 -10.35 7.61
C LEU A 250 -4.30 -10.84 6.63
N ALA A 251 -4.11 -12.00 6.01
CA ALA A 251 -5.10 -12.60 5.12
C ALA A 251 -6.41 -12.94 5.84
N ILE A 252 -6.33 -13.45 7.08
CA ILE A 252 -7.53 -13.76 7.90
C ILE A 252 -8.25 -12.48 8.30
N ILE A 253 -7.53 -11.45 8.75
CA ILE A 253 -8.11 -10.14 9.10
C ILE A 253 -8.83 -9.54 7.89
N ALA A 254 -8.17 -9.51 6.73
CA ALA A 254 -8.75 -9.01 5.49
C ALA A 254 -9.96 -9.84 5.03
N LEU A 255 -9.89 -11.17 5.13
CA LEU A 255 -11.00 -12.05 4.75
C LEU A 255 -12.21 -11.84 5.66
N ILE A 256 -12.02 -11.76 6.97
CA ILE A 256 -13.11 -11.50 7.93
C ILE A 256 -13.75 -10.15 7.61
N SER A 257 -12.95 -9.10 7.41
CA SER A 257 -13.45 -7.77 7.06
C SER A 257 -14.22 -7.78 5.74
N HIS A 258 -13.68 -8.45 4.71
CA HIS A 258 -14.31 -8.60 3.40
C HIS A 258 -15.64 -9.36 3.49
N ILE A 259 -15.70 -10.46 4.25
CA ILE A 259 -16.93 -11.23 4.47
C ILE A 259 -17.96 -10.36 5.21
N MET A 260 -17.56 -9.66 6.28
CA MET A 260 -18.47 -8.81 7.06
C MET A 260 -19.15 -7.77 6.18
N TYR A 261 -18.39 -7.06 5.34
CA TYR A 261 -18.98 -6.05 4.46
C TYR A 261 -19.74 -6.67 3.28
N SER A 262 -19.26 -7.79 2.72
CA SER A 262 -19.90 -8.45 1.57
C SER A 262 -21.19 -9.18 1.94
N ALA A 263 -21.30 -9.74 3.15
CA ALA A 263 -22.49 -10.44 3.62
C ALA A 263 -23.75 -9.55 3.57
N LEU A 264 -23.58 -8.24 3.82
CA LEU A 264 -24.66 -7.26 3.74
C LEU A 264 -25.19 -7.07 2.31
N PHE A 265 -24.36 -7.26 1.28
CA PHE A 265 -24.78 -7.21 -0.12
C PHE A 265 -25.44 -8.51 -0.60
N LEU A 266 -25.09 -9.64 0.01
CA LEU A 266 -25.68 -10.94 -0.34
C LEU A 266 -27.06 -11.16 0.29
N THR A 267 -27.29 -10.56 1.47
CA THR A 267 -28.52 -10.78 2.25
C THR A 267 -29.54 -9.65 2.10
N SER A 268 -29.13 -8.45 1.67
CA SER A 268 -30.03 -7.30 1.55
C SER A 268 -30.76 -7.25 0.20
N PRO A 269 -32.09 -7.04 0.19
CA PRO A 269 -32.86 -6.88 -1.04
C PRO A 269 -32.56 -5.55 -1.78
N ILE A 270 -31.94 -4.59 -1.09
CA ILE A 270 -31.64 -3.24 -1.60
C ILE A 270 -30.20 -3.17 -2.14
N MET A 271 -29.25 -3.84 -1.50
CA MET A 271 -27.82 -3.74 -1.80
C MET A 271 -27.39 -4.66 -2.95
N LYS A 272 -27.99 -4.43 -4.13
CA LYS A 272 -27.69 -5.18 -5.36
C LYS A 272 -26.26 -4.91 -5.86
N PRO A 273 -25.61 -5.82 -6.61
CA PRO A 273 -24.26 -5.63 -7.16
C PRO A 273 -24.08 -4.32 -7.96
N ILE A 274 -25.14 -3.85 -8.63
CA ILE A 274 -25.13 -2.57 -9.35
C ILE A 274 -24.83 -1.36 -8.44
N VAL A 275 -25.18 -1.44 -7.15
CA VAL A 275 -24.87 -0.40 -6.16
C VAL A 275 -23.37 -0.29 -5.94
N LEU A 276 -22.67 -1.44 -5.84
CA LEU A 276 -21.21 -1.47 -5.75
C LEU A 276 -20.58 -0.89 -7.02
N TYR A 277 -21.09 -1.24 -8.20
CA TYR A 277 -20.60 -0.70 -9.46
C TYR A 277 -20.76 0.83 -9.55
N ARG A 278 -21.94 1.35 -9.16
CA ARG A 278 -22.19 2.80 -9.13
C ARG A 278 -21.31 3.53 -8.10
N ALA A 279 -21.05 2.90 -6.96
CA ALA A 279 -20.17 3.47 -5.94
C ALA A 279 -18.74 3.68 -6.48
N LEU A 280 -18.26 2.78 -7.33
CA LEU A 280 -16.92 2.86 -7.94
C LEU A 280 -16.70 4.18 -8.69
N TRP A 281 -17.74 4.67 -9.36
CA TRP A 281 -17.71 5.87 -10.21
C TRP A 281 -18.45 7.07 -9.61
N PHE A 282 -18.72 7.03 -8.29
CA PHE A 282 -19.62 8.00 -7.65
C PHE A 282 -19.11 9.45 -7.77
N ASN A 283 -17.83 9.67 -7.50
CA ASN A 283 -17.16 10.94 -7.70
C ASN A 283 -15.68 10.71 -8.04
N HIS A 284 -14.97 11.77 -8.43
CA HIS A 284 -13.57 11.66 -8.83
C HIS A 284 -12.65 11.16 -7.70
N CYS A 285 -12.92 11.53 -6.44
CA CYS A 285 -12.18 11.04 -5.27
C CYS A 285 -12.31 9.52 -5.09
N GLN A 286 -13.54 8.99 -5.08
CA GLN A 286 -13.79 7.56 -4.99
C GLN A 286 -13.24 6.82 -6.22
N THR A 287 -13.35 7.44 -7.40
CA THR A 287 -12.86 6.86 -8.65
C THR A 287 -11.34 6.71 -8.64
N SER A 288 -10.59 7.68 -8.11
CA SER A 288 -9.13 7.57 -8.02
C SER A 288 -8.71 6.41 -7.11
N ILE A 289 -9.37 6.24 -5.97
CA ILE A 289 -9.12 5.15 -5.01
C ILE A 289 -9.49 3.79 -5.62
N SER A 290 -10.62 3.72 -6.33
CA SER A 290 -11.04 2.51 -7.02
C SER A 290 -10.09 2.14 -8.17
N ALA A 291 -9.60 3.13 -8.93
CA ALA A 291 -8.58 2.92 -9.95
C ALA A 291 -7.29 2.39 -9.31
N ASP A 292 -6.84 2.96 -8.19
CA ASP A 292 -5.67 2.50 -7.44
C ASP A 292 -5.83 1.01 -7.04
N MET A 293 -6.99 0.64 -6.52
CA MET A 293 -7.29 -0.74 -6.18
C MET A 293 -7.31 -1.68 -7.40
N ILE A 294 -7.85 -1.25 -8.56
CA ILE A 294 -7.83 -2.05 -9.80
C ILE A 294 -6.38 -2.32 -10.24
N PHE A 295 -5.53 -1.29 -10.23
CA PHE A 295 -4.13 -1.47 -10.58
C PHE A 295 -3.37 -2.31 -9.55
N ASN A 296 -3.70 -2.26 -8.26
CA ASN A 296 -3.14 -3.18 -7.27
C ASN A 296 -3.59 -4.63 -7.47
N ASN A 297 -4.83 -4.87 -7.91
CA ASN A 297 -5.28 -6.21 -8.32
C ASN A 297 -4.46 -6.72 -9.51
N LEU A 298 -4.28 -5.89 -10.54
CA LEU A 298 -3.45 -6.24 -11.70
C LEU A 298 -2.00 -6.51 -11.28
N LEU A 299 -1.42 -5.66 -10.44
CA LEU A 299 -0.08 -5.82 -9.89
C LEU A 299 0.08 -7.15 -9.14
N ALA A 300 -0.85 -7.46 -8.24
CA ALA A 300 -0.86 -8.70 -7.48
C ALA A 300 -0.98 -9.90 -8.41
N ALA A 301 -1.86 -9.85 -9.42
CA ALA A 301 -2.02 -10.91 -10.40
C ALA A 301 -0.71 -11.18 -11.16
N VAL A 302 -0.08 -10.13 -11.70
CA VAL A 302 1.20 -10.22 -12.43
C VAL A 302 2.28 -10.80 -11.53
N TYR A 303 2.41 -10.28 -10.31
CA TYR A 303 3.40 -10.74 -9.35
C TYR A 303 3.21 -12.21 -8.96
N MET A 304 1.98 -12.61 -8.64
CA MET A 304 1.66 -14.00 -8.25
C MET A 304 1.95 -14.97 -9.39
N VAL A 305 1.56 -14.64 -10.63
CA VAL A 305 1.82 -15.48 -11.81
C VAL A 305 3.32 -15.58 -12.10
N GLN A 306 4.03 -14.46 -12.12
CA GLN A 306 5.46 -14.43 -12.40
C GLN A 306 6.26 -15.19 -11.32
N SER A 307 5.97 -14.91 -10.05
CA SER A 307 6.63 -15.55 -8.92
C SER A 307 6.31 -17.05 -8.86
N SER A 308 5.07 -17.46 -9.12
CA SER A 308 4.68 -18.87 -9.20
C SER A 308 5.35 -19.61 -10.35
N ARG A 309 5.52 -18.96 -11.50
CA ARG A 309 6.24 -19.53 -12.64
C ARG A 309 7.69 -19.85 -12.26
N GLN A 310 8.36 -18.97 -11.54
CA GLN A 310 9.76 -19.17 -11.12
C GLN A 310 9.90 -20.24 -10.04
N LEU A 311 8.89 -20.39 -9.18
CA LEU A 311 8.81 -21.49 -8.22
C LEU A 311 8.38 -22.83 -8.84
N LYS A 312 8.12 -22.88 -10.16
CA LYS A 312 7.57 -24.05 -10.87
C LYS A 312 6.20 -24.50 -10.30
N LYS A 313 5.39 -23.54 -9.86
CA LYS A 313 4.06 -23.74 -9.24
C LYS A 313 2.98 -22.84 -9.89
N LEU A 314 3.06 -22.63 -11.21
CA LEU A 314 2.18 -21.72 -11.96
C LEU A 314 0.69 -21.89 -11.67
N LYS A 315 0.22 -23.13 -11.47
CA LYS A 315 -1.19 -23.43 -11.16
C LYS A 315 -1.69 -22.70 -9.90
N VAL A 316 -0.83 -22.53 -8.88
CA VAL A 316 -1.18 -21.83 -7.64
C VAL A 316 -1.36 -20.34 -7.90
N GLY A 317 -0.43 -19.73 -8.63
CA GLY A 317 -0.52 -18.31 -9.03
C GLY A 317 -1.78 -18.03 -9.85
N LEU A 318 -2.06 -18.86 -10.87
CA LEU A 318 -3.27 -18.71 -11.69
C LEU A 318 -4.55 -18.88 -10.87
N ALA A 319 -4.64 -19.90 -10.03
CA ALA A 319 -5.82 -20.13 -9.19
C ALA A 319 -6.10 -18.95 -8.27
N LEU A 320 -5.07 -18.40 -7.62
CA LEU A 320 -5.21 -17.25 -6.73
C LEU A 320 -5.52 -15.96 -7.49
N THR A 321 -4.96 -15.75 -8.69
CA THR A 321 -5.34 -14.63 -9.56
C THR A 321 -6.83 -14.65 -9.89
N VAL A 322 -7.42 -15.81 -10.16
CA VAL A 322 -8.87 -15.94 -10.43
C VAL A 322 -9.71 -15.62 -9.19
N MET A 323 -9.17 -15.80 -7.98
CA MET A 323 -9.87 -15.48 -6.72
C MET A 323 -9.84 -13.99 -6.35
N LEU A 324 -8.97 -13.17 -6.94
CA LEU A 324 -8.86 -11.73 -6.67
C LEU A 324 -10.21 -10.98 -6.72
N PRO A 325 -11.02 -11.09 -7.79
CA PRO A 325 -12.31 -10.39 -7.86
C PRO A 325 -13.35 -10.88 -6.84
N ILE A 326 -13.14 -12.06 -6.23
CA ILE A 326 -14.07 -12.68 -5.28
C ILE A 326 -13.70 -12.34 -3.84
N LEU A 327 -12.41 -12.48 -3.48
CA LEU A 327 -11.93 -12.43 -2.10
C LEU A 327 -11.20 -11.14 -1.73
N SER A 328 -11.06 -10.18 -2.66
CA SER A 328 -10.20 -9.00 -2.56
C SER A 328 -8.70 -9.29 -2.63
N VAL A 329 -7.95 -8.35 -3.21
CA VAL A 329 -6.48 -8.33 -3.20
C VAL A 329 -5.88 -8.35 -1.78
N SER A 330 -6.54 -7.69 -0.82
CA SER A 330 -6.09 -7.66 0.58
C SER A 330 -6.14 -9.02 1.27
N THR A 331 -6.93 -9.98 0.75
CA THR A 331 -6.95 -11.35 1.26
C THR A 331 -6.01 -12.25 0.47
N VAL A 332 -6.10 -12.20 -0.86
CA VAL A 332 -5.44 -13.14 -1.75
C VAL A 332 -3.92 -12.94 -1.78
N LEU A 333 -3.46 -11.68 -1.83
CA LEU A 333 -2.02 -11.40 -1.87
C LEU A 333 -1.29 -11.86 -0.60
N PRO A 334 -1.72 -11.52 0.64
CA PRO A 334 -1.03 -12.03 1.82
C PRO A 334 -1.14 -13.56 1.93
N LEU A 335 -2.27 -14.16 1.55
CA LEU A 335 -2.39 -15.63 1.50
C LEU A 335 -1.32 -16.23 0.58
N TYR A 336 -1.15 -15.67 -0.61
CA TYR A 336 -0.10 -16.05 -1.55
C TYR A 336 1.30 -15.86 -0.96
N LEU A 337 1.58 -14.71 -0.35
CA LEU A 337 2.90 -14.41 0.23
C LEU A 337 3.23 -15.37 1.39
N GLY A 338 2.27 -15.68 2.26
CA GLY A 338 2.43 -16.68 3.32
C GLY A 338 2.71 -18.09 2.78
N TRP A 339 2.03 -18.49 1.70
CA TRP A 339 2.34 -19.73 1.00
C TRP A 339 3.73 -19.71 0.36
N ARG A 340 4.08 -18.62 -0.34
CA ARG A 340 5.37 -18.42 -1.01
C ARG A 340 6.53 -18.52 -0.03
N GLU A 341 6.46 -17.87 1.13
CA GLU A 341 7.50 -17.96 2.16
C GLU A 341 7.78 -19.42 2.56
N GLY A 342 6.76 -20.28 2.61
CA GLY A 342 6.93 -21.70 2.86
C GLY A 342 7.68 -22.44 1.75
N GLN A 343 7.55 -22.02 0.49
CA GLN A 343 8.21 -22.63 -0.66
C GLN A 343 9.68 -22.17 -0.83
N LEU A 344 10.03 -20.99 -0.31
CA LEU A 344 11.39 -20.45 -0.40
C LEU A 344 12.38 -21.19 0.50
N VAL A 345 11.90 -21.80 1.59
CA VAL A 345 12.75 -22.53 2.53
C VAL A 345 13.10 -23.92 1.99
N SER A 346 14.37 -24.15 1.65
CA SER A 346 14.85 -25.42 1.10
C SER A 346 15.64 -26.20 2.15
N LYS A 347 15.24 -27.44 2.43
CA LYS A 347 15.92 -28.31 3.40
C LYS A 347 17.37 -28.65 3.00
N ASP A 348 17.65 -28.73 1.70
CA ASP A 348 18.98 -29.11 1.20
C ASP A 348 20.05 -28.04 1.49
N VAL A 349 19.70 -26.76 1.42
CA VAL A 349 20.62 -25.64 1.72
C VAL A 349 20.98 -25.61 3.21
N ALA A 350 20.07 -26.06 4.08
CA ALA A 350 20.33 -26.17 5.52
C ALA A 350 21.31 -27.31 5.84
N LYS A 351 21.24 -28.43 5.11
CA LYS A 351 22.18 -29.55 5.25
C LYS A 351 23.59 -29.18 4.80
N ASP A 352 23.73 -28.48 3.66
CA ASP A 352 25.04 -28.06 3.14
C ASP A 352 25.73 -27.02 4.03
N LYS A 353 24.97 -26.13 4.68
CA LYS A 353 25.53 -25.24 5.71
C LYS A 353 26.03 -26.00 6.94
N LYS A 354 25.31 -27.04 7.38
CA LYS A 354 25.71 -27.83 8.54
C LYS A 354 27.00 -28.61 8.26
N LYS A 355 27.12 -29.20 7.07
CA LYS A 355 28.32 -29.92 6.60
C LYS A 355 29.57 -29.07 6.39
N LYS A 356 29.45 -27.73 6.34
CA LYS A 356 30.58 -26.80 6.21
C LYS A 356 31.06 -26.25 7.56
N ILE A 357 30.31 -26.50 8.63
CA ILE A 357 30.63 -26.05 9.99
C ILE A 357 31.27 -27.18 10.80
N GLU A 358 30.96 -28.43 10.44
CA GLU A 358 31.72 -29.63 10.79
C GLU A 358 32.95 -29.74 9.87
#